data_AF-A0A2S9DX39-F1
#
_entry.id   AF-A0A2S9DX39-F1
#
_cell.length_a   1.000
_cell.length_b   1.000
_cell.length_c   1.000
_cell.angle_alpha   90.00
_cell.angle_beta   90.00
_cell.angle_gamma   90.00
#
_symmetry.space_group_name_H-M   'P 1'
#
loop_
_entity.id
_entity.type
_entity.pdbx_description
1 polymer ?
#
loop_
_entity_poly.entity_id
_entity_poly.type
_entity_poly.pdbx_seq_one_letter_code
_entity_poly.pdbx_strand_id
1 'polypeptide(L)'
;MEIIREPTQLKEPRTGKGQQTKAKLLRTALAAFAEDGYQAASMRAIANRAGVSLSHAYYYFHSKEDIVLELLLSLRAEQYALCNGQLDDGNTLEANIHTVFNSNLQVMEKYHDFGPAFLKVLLSRDPENSELAQLEMSLWERAVAGARPLPPLGIRRELPRFLWLLSRQVFSAWAYDSSPDQRRSRALMRNVAPVVGKFAILCRLPVVRSLFEDVLALMDSSGDQNAERGSTATGTSRQANITKAKAS
;
A
#
# COMPACT_ATOMS: atom_id res chain seq x y z
N MET A 1 -4.97 -8.21 -27.86
CA MET A 1 -5.64 -8.03 -26.55
C MET A 1 -4.63 -7.37 -25.62
N GLU A 2 -4.46 -6.06 -25.76
CA GLU A 2 -3.54 -5.27 -24.94
C GLU A 2 -4.25 -4.84 -23.66
N ILE A 3 -3.78 -5.33 -22.52
CA ILE A 3 -4.02 -4.70 -21.23
C ILE A 3 -2.64 -4.48 -20.61
N ILE A 4 -1.96 -3.44 -21.10
CA ILE A 4 -0.95 -2.73 -20.33
C ILE A 4 -1.70 -1.52 -19.77
N ARG A 5 -1.91 -1.47 -18.45
CA ARG A 5 -2.36 -0.25 -17.77
C ARG A 5 -1.54 -0.01 -16.51
N GLU A 6 -0.41 0.67 -16.70
CA GLU A 6 0.21 1.56 -15.71
C GLU A 6 -0.26 3.02 -15.93
N PRO A 7 -0.05 3.94 -14.99
CA PRO A 7 -0.48 3.95 -13.60
C PRO A 7 -1.85 4.66 -13.49
N THR A 8 -2.66 4.28 -12.50
CA THR A 8 -3.97 4.93 -12.26
C THR A 8 -3.78 6.29 -11.60
N GLN A 9 -3.36 7.31 -12.35
CA GLN A 9 -3.55 8.69 -11.89
C GLN A 9 -5.05 9.00 -12.00
N LEU A 10 -5.74 8.98 -10.86
CA LEU A 10 -7.11 9.47 -10.79
C LEU A 10 -7.11 10.93 -11.25
N LYS A 11 -7.99 11.27 -12.19
CA LYS A 11 -8.02 12.63 -12.75
C LYS A 11 -8.48 13.61 -11.68
N GLU A 12 -7.54 14.44 -11.23
CA GLU A 12 -7.86 15.57 -10.34
C GLU A 12 -8.67 16.64 -11.09
N PRO A 13 -9.92 16.92 -10.66
CA PRO A 13 -10.73 17.94 -11.31
C PRO A 13 -10.13 19.34 -11.12
N ARG A 14 -9.96 20.04 -12.24
CA ARG A 14 -9.41 21.41 -12.30
C ARG A 14 -10.42 22.50 -11.94
N THR A 15 -11.70 22.16 -11.76
CA THR A 15 -12.77 23.11 -11.44
C THR A 15 -13.40 22.80 -10.09
N GLY A 16 -13.84 23.83 -9.36
CA GLY A 16 -14.51 23.65 -8.06
C GLY A 16 -15.77 22.77 -8.14
N LYS A 17 -16.54 22.85 -9.24
CA LYS A 17 -17.70 21.99 -9.47
C LYS A 17 -17.31 20.52 -9.66
N GLY A 18 -16.19 20.25 -10.34
CA GLY A 18 -15.67 18.90 -10.50
C GLY A 18 -15.20 18.28 -9.19
N GLN A 19 -14.50 19.05 -8.35
CA GLN A 19 -14.07 18.62 -7.01
C GLN A 19 -15.26 18.27 -6.11
N GLN A 20 -16.30 19.11 -6.11
CA GLN A 20 -17.55 18.82 -5.39
C GLN A 20 -18.23 17.54 -5.89
N THR A 21 -18.19 17.27 -7.19
CA THR A 21 -18.77 16.06 -7.77
C THR A 21 -17.97 14.80 -7.39
N LYS A 22 -16.63 14.85 -7.46
CA LYS A 22 -15.74 13.78 -7.00
C LYS A 22 -15.98 13.46 -5.53
N ALA A 23 -16.02 14.47 -4.66
CA ALA A 23 -16.29 14.32 -3.24
C ALA A 23 -17.70 13.74 -2.97
N LYS A 24 -18.72 14.16 -3.73
CA LYS A 24 -20.08 13.60 -3.63
C LYS A 24 -20.10 12.12 -4.00
N LEU A 25 -19.41 11.73 -5.08
CA LEU A 25 -19.29 10.33 -5.49
C LEU A 25 -18.59 9.49 -4.42
N LEU A 26 -17.46 9.96 -3.88
CA LEU A 26 -16.74 9.28 -2.80
C LEU A 26 -17.65 9.07 -1.59
N ARG A 27 -18.28 10.14 -1.06
CA ARG A 27 -19.19 10.03 0.11
C ARG A 27 -20.35 9.07 -0.14
N THR A 28 -20.94 9.13 -1.33
CA THR A 28 -22.07 8.26 -1.69
C THR A 28 -21.64 6.79 -1.77
N ALA A 29 -20.45 6.53 -2.32
CA ALA A 29 -19.91 5.19 -2.39
C ALA A 29 -19.59 4.62 -1.02
N LEU A 30 -19.01 5.41 -0.11
CA LEU A 30 -18.73 4.98 1.27
C LEU A 30 -20.02 4.61 2.01
N ALA A 31 -21.08 5.41 1.87
CA ALA A 31 -22.39 5.07 2.42
C ALA A 31 -22.95 3.77 1.81
N ALA A 32 -22.89 3.62 0.47
CA ALA A 32 -23.35 2.40 -0.19
C ALA A 32 -22.55 1.16 0.22
N PHE A 33 -21.24 1.29 0.43
CA PHE A 33 -20.40 0.19 0.90
C PHE A 33 -20.71 -0.21 2.35
N ALA A 34 -21.04 0.76 3.21
CA ALA A 34 -21.42 0.51 4.60
C ALA A 34 -22.83 -0.12 4.71
N GLU A 35 -23.78 0.32 3.87
CA GLU A 35 -25.17 -0.14 3.88
C GLU A 35 -25.36 -1.47 3.15
N ASP A 36 -24.84 -1.59 1.93
CA ASP A 36 -25.08 -2.74 1.05
C ASP A 36 -23.94 -3.78 1.13
N GLY A 37 -22.81 -3.41 1.72
CA GLY A 37 -21.56 -4.17 1.67
C GLY A 37 -20.75 -3.88 0.39
N TYR A 38 -19.42 -3.90 0.53
CA TYR A 38 -18.48 -3.61 -0.56
C TYR A 38 -18.71 -4.48 -1.83
N GLN A 39 -19.05 -5.76 -1.66
CA GLN A 39 -19.22 -6.66 -2.80
C GLN A 39 -20.49 -6.36 -3.61
N ALA A 40 -21.61 -6.06 -2.94
CA ALA A 40 -22.90 -5.80 -3.59
C ALA A 40 -22.97 -4.43 -4.27
N ALA A 41 -22.22 -3.45 -3.75
CA ALA A 41 -22.17 -2.11 -4.35
C ALA A 41 -21.57 -2.14 -5.77
N SER A 42 -22.22 -1.38 -6.67
CA SER A 42 -21.80 -1.21 -8.07
C SER A 42 -21.64 0.26 -8.44
N MET A 43 -20.79 0.55 -9.43
CA MET A 43 -20.62 1.90 -9.97
C MET A 43 -21.95 2.51 -10.44
N ARG A 44 -22.86 1.71 -11.01
CA ARG A 44 -24.19 2.15 -11.42
C ARG A 44 -25.06 2.57 -10.23
N ALA A 45 -25.08 1.77 -9.17
CA ALA A 45 -25.83 2.10 -7.96
C ALA A 45 -25.29 3.39 -7.31
N ILE A 46 -23.97 3.52 -7.23
CA ILE A 46 -23.29 4.71 -6.69
C ILE A 46 -23.63 5.96 -7.51
N ALA A 47 -23.53 5.90 -8.84
CA ALA A 47 -23.85 7.03 -9.72
C ALA A 47 -25.32 7.47 -9.57
N ASN A 48 -26.25 6.51 -9.56
CA ASN A 48 -27.67 6.77 -9.36
C ASN A 48 -27.94 7.45 -8.01
N ARG A 49 -27.40 6.92 -6.90
CA ARG A 49 -27.52 7.52 -5.56
C ARG A 49 -26.90 8.92 -5.50
N ALA A 50 -25.80 9.14 -6.22
CA ALA A 50 -25.13 10.43 -6.30
C ALA A 50 -25.85 11.44 -7.21
N GLY A 51 -26.89 11.01 -7.96
CA GLY A 51 -27.62 11.85 -8.90
C GLY A 51 -26.76 12.32 -10.08
N VAL A 52 -25.82 11.50 -10.53
CA VAL A 52 -24.98 11.77 -11.72
C VAL A 52 -25.11 10.63 -12.72
N SER A 53 -24.83 10.91 -14.00
CA SER A 53 -24.82 9.86 -15.01
C SER A 53 -23.66 8.88 -14.76
N LEU A 54 -23.84 7.62 -15.16
CA LEU A 54 -22.81 6.59 -15.03
C LEU A 54 -21.52 6.98 -15.77
N SER A 55 -21.64 7.56 -16.98
CA SER A 55 -20.49 8.06 -17.74
C SER A 55 -19.75 9.17 -17.00
N HIS A 56 -20.47 10.06 -16.30
CA HIS A 56 -19.85 11.12 -15.50
C HIS A 56 -19.20 10.56 -14.22
N ALA A 57 -19.73 9.49 -13.63
CA ALA A 57 -19.06 8.80 -12.53
C ALA A 57 -17.75 8.13 -12.99
N TYR A 58 -17.77 7.44 -14.14
CA TYR A 58 -16.59 6.82 -14.74
C TYR A 58 -15.51 7.82 -15.16
N TYR A 59 -15.86 9.09 -15.38
CA TYR A 59 -14.88 10.15 -15.62
C TYR A 59 -13.96 10.36 -14.40
N TYR A 60 -14.47 10.18 -13.17
CA TYR A 60 -13.69 10.34 -11.93
C TYR A 60 -13.08 9.03 -11.43
N PHE A 61 -13.85 7.95 -11.45
CA PHE A 61 -13.45 6.65 -10.91
C PHE A 61 -13.76 5.56 -11.93
N HIS A 62 -12.73 4.88 -12.45
CA HIS A 62 -12.92 3.84 -13.45
C HIS A 62 -13.49 2.54 -12.85
N SER A 63 -13.37 2.39 -11.53
CA SER A 63 -13.83 1.22 -10.77
C SER A 63 -14.23 1.61 -9.35
N LYS A 64 -14.89 0.69 -8.62
CA LYS A 64 -15.13 0.89 -7.18
C LYS A 64 -13.85 0.74 -6.36
N GLU A 65 -12.89 -0.04 -6.86
CA GLU A 65 -11.53 -0.14 -6.32
C GLU A 65 -10.80 1.20 -6.36
N ASP A 66 -11.03 2.04 -7.38
CA ASP A 66 -10.46 3.40 -7.45
C ASP A 66 -11.02 4.32 -6.36
N ILE A 67 -12.30 4.16 -6.01
CA ILE A 67 -12.91 4.90 -4.89
C ILE A 67 -12.26 4.47 -3.56
N VAL A 68 -12.03 3.17 -3.38
CA VAL A 68 -11.35 2.64 -2.20
C VAL A 68 -9.90 3.10 -2.14
N LEU A 69 -9.20 3.15 -3.27
CA LEU A 69 -7.85 3.70 -3.35
C LEU A 69 -7.82 5.17 -2.95
N GLU A 70 -8.75 5.99 -3.45
CA GLU A 70 -8.86 7.41 -3.09
C GLU A 70 -9.05 7.60 -1.58
N LEU A 71 -9.90 6.77 -0.96
CA LEU A 71 -10.05 6.76 0.50
C LEU A 71 -8.74 6.38 1.19
N LEU A 72 -8.05 5.32 0.75
CA LEU A 72 -6.78 4.90 1.32
C LEU A 72 -5.72 5.99 1.24
N LEU A 73 -5.57 6.65 0.10
CA LEU A 73 -4.63 7.76 -0.09
C LEU A 73 -4.93 8.91 0.87
N SER A 74 -6.22 9.26 1.03
CA SER A 74 -6.67 10.28 1.98
C SER A 74 -6.30 9.92 3.42
N LEU A 75 -6.55 8.66 3.82
CA LEU A 75 -6.20 8.16 5.16
C LEU A 75 -4.70 8.10 5.40
N ARG A 76 -3.88 7.78 4.37
CA ARG A 76 -2.42 7.82 4.49
C ARG A 76 -1.88 9.24 4.62
N ALA A 77 -2.46 10.20 3.89
CA ALA A 77 -2.11 11.60 4.05
C ALA A 77 -2.44 12.10 5.47
N GLU A 78 -3.60 11.71 6.02
CA GLU A 78 -3.98 12.02 7.41
C GLU A 78 -3.03 11.36 8.42
N GLN A 79 -2.71 10.08 8.25
CA GLN A 79 -1.73 9.37 9.09
C GLN A 79 -0.36 10.08 9.07
N TYR A 80 0.10 10.46 7.87
CA TYR A 80 1.37 11.16 7.71
C TYR A 80 1.37 12.49 8.47
N ALA A 81 0.26 13.24 8.41
CA ALA A 81 0.09 14.48 9.15
C ALA A 81 0.08 14.26 10.67
N LEU A 82 -0.56 13.20 11.18
CA LEU A 82 -0.56 12.85 12.60
C LEU A 82 0.84 12.49 13.12
N CYS A 83 1.60 11.74 12.33
CA CYS A 83 3.00 11.41 12.66
C CYS A 83 3.92 12.63 12.62
N ASN A 84 3.53 13.71 11.95
CA ASN A 84 4.34 14.91 11.83
C ASN A 84 4.46 15.61 13.20
N GLY A 85 5.69 15.74 13.70
CA GLY A 85 5.96 16.27 15.04
C GLY A 85 5.78 15.25 16.18
N GLN A 86 5.62 13.97 15.87
CA GLN A 86 5.68 12.87 16.84
C GLN A 86 6.87 11.93 16.58
N LEU A 87 7.38 11.92 15.34
CA LEU A 87 8.63 11.25 14.95
C LEU A 87 9.81 12.20 15.18
N ASP A 88 10.02 12.58 16.44
CA ASP A 88 11.04 13.56 16.83
C ASP A 88 12.45 12.97 16.91
N ASP A 89 13.45 13.84 16.74
CA ASP A 89 14.85 13.51 16.95
C ASP A 89 15.10 13.16 18.43
N GLY A 90 15.42 11.89 18.69
CA GLY A 90 15.69 11.41 20.05
C GLY A 90 14.87 10.19 20.45
N ASN A 91 13.75 9.93 19.76
CA ASN A 91 12.94 8.75 19.98
C ASN A 91 13.71 7.47 19.64
N THR A 92 13.43 6.38 20.35
CA THR A 92 13.95 5.06 19.96
C THR A 92 13.24 4.56 18.71
N LEU A 93 13.86 3.61 17.99
CA LEU A 93 13.20 2.94 16.85
C LEU A 93 11.86 2.31 17.28
N GLU A 94 11.82 1.69 18.46
CA GLU A 94 10.61 1.11 19.05
C GLU A 94 9.51 2.17 19.23
N ALA A 95 9.84 3.33 19.81
CA ALA A 95 8.88 4.42 19.98
C ALA A 95 8.35 4.93 18.63
N ASN A 96 9.22 5.10 17.64
CA ASN A 96 8.80 5.52 16.30
C ASN A 96 7.89 4.50 15.62
N ILE A 97 8.15 3.19 15.77
CA ILE A 97 7.27 2.14 15.25
C ILE A 97 5.89 2.20 15.93
N HIS A 98 5.84 2.42 17.25
CA HIS A 98 4.58 2.62 17.96
C HIS A 98 3.80 3.83 17.44
N THR A 99 4.46 4.97 17.23
CA THR A 99 3.84 6.17 16.66
C THR A 99 3.19 5.86 15.31
N VAL A 100 3.92 5.22 14.39
CA VAL A 100 3.39 4.89 13.06
C VAL A 100 2.16 3.97 13.15
N PHE A 101 2.19 2.93 13.98
CA PHE A 101 1.05 2.01 14.13
C PHE A 101 -0.15 2.65 14.84
N ASN A 102 0.08 3.46 15.88
CA ASN A 102 -1.00 4.12 16.61
C ASN A 102 -1.71 5.15 15.74
N SER A 103 -0.96 5.96 14.98
CA SER A 103 -1.53 6.91 14.02
C SER A 103 -2.31 6.19 12.91
N ASN A 104 -1.84 5.01 12.46
CA ASN A 104 -2.59 4.17 11.52
C ASN A 104 -3.95 3.73 12.10
N LEU A 105 -3.94 3.21 13.32
CA LEU A 105 -5.18 2.78 13.98
C LEU A 105 -6.15 3.95 14.15
N GLN A 106 -5.65 5.12 14.56
CA GLN A 106 -6.48 6.31 14.77
C GLN A 106 -7.25 6.72 13.52
N VAL A 107 -6.63 6.68 12.34
CA VAL A 107 -7.31 7.05 11.08
C VAL A 107 -8.19 5.92 10.54
N MET A 108 -7.79 4.66 10.73
CA MET A 108 -8.47 3.51 10.12
C MET A 108 -9.57 2.90 10.98
N GLU A 109 -9.62 3.16 12.29
CA GLU A 109 -10.56 2.54 13.24
C GLU A 109 -12.03 2.62 12.79
N LYS A 110 -12.43 3.79 12.27
CA LYS A 110 -13.80 4.02 11.76
C LYS A 110 -14.13 3.26 10.46
N TYR A 111 -13.11 2.67 9.84
CA TYR A 111 -13.19 1.99 8.55
C TYR A 111 -12.78 0.52 8.66
N HIS A 112 -12.84 -0.09 9.85
CA HIS A 112 -12.49 -1.50 10.03
C HIS A 112 -13.30 -2.44 9.13
N ASP A 113 -14.59 -2.17 8.93
CA ASP A 113 -15.46 -2.98 8.06
C ASP A 113 -15.02 -2.97 6.58
N PHE A 114 -14.19 -1.99 6.20
CA PHE A 114 -13.58 -1.88 4.87
C PHE A 114 -12.24 -2.62 4.76
N GLY A 115 -11.71 -3.18 5.85
CA GLY A 115 -10.41 -3.86 5.92
C GLY A 115 -10.15 -4.82 4.75
N PRO A 116 -11.06 -5.78 4.45
CA PRO A 116 -10.87 -6.70 3.33
C PRO A 116 -10.85 -6.01 1.95
N ALA A 117 -11.62 -4.94 1.78
CA ALA A 117 -11.62 -4.15 0.53
C ALA A 117 -10.31 -3.38 0.36
N PHE A 118 -9.79 -2.79 1.44
CA PHE A 118 -8.46 -2.17 1.46
C PHE A 118 -7.36 -3.17 1.13
N LEU A 119 -7.40 -4.35 1.75
CA LEU A 119 -6.42 -5.40 1.47
C LEU A 119 -6.50 -5.86 0.01
N LYS A 120 -7.71 -6.01 -0.54
CA LYS A 120 -7.87 -6.31 -1.96
C LYS A 120 -7.17 -5.27 -2.85
N VAL A 121 -7.36 -3.97 -2.57
CA VAL A 121 -6.71 -2.90 -3.35
C VAL A 121 -5.19 -2.96 -3.19
N LEU A 122 -4.69 -3.18 -1.98
CA LEU A 122 -3.25 -3.31 -1.68
C LEU A 122 -2.60 -4.50 -2.39
N LEU A 123 -3.29 -5.64 -2.48
CA LEU A 123 -2.77 -6.86 -3.11
C LEU A 123 -2.94 -6.88 -4.63
N SER A 124 -3.88 -6.11 -5.18
CA SER A 124 -4.18 -6.12 -6.62
C SER A 124 -3.35 -5.13 -7.43
N ARG A 125 -2.55 -4.27 -6.78
CA ARG A 125 -1.70 -3.27 -7.42
C ARG A 125 -0.24 -3.67 -7.29
N ASP A 126 0.60 -3.14 -8.19
CA ASP A 126 2.04 -3.28 -8.04
C ASP A 126 2.44 -2.71 -6.66
N PRO A 127 2.94 -3.56 -5.75
CA PRO A 127 3.23 -3.19 -4.40
C PRO A 127 4.30 -2.11 -4.30
N GLU A 128 5.21 -1.98 -5.26
CA GLU A 128 6.40 -1.12 -5.18
C GLU A 128 6.27 0.17 -6.00
N ASN A 129 5.45 0.18 -7.06
CA ASN A 129 5.33 1.32 -8.00
C ASN A 129 4.04 2.15 -7.84
N SER A 130 3.44 2.17 -6.64
CA SER A 130 2.22 2.96 -6.37
C SER A 130 2.50 4.20 -5.50
N GLU A 131 1.73 5.27 -5.70
CA GLU A 131 1.75 6.47 -4.84
C GLU A 131 1.53 6.10 -3.36
N LEU A 132 0.66 5.12 -3.13
CA LEU A 132 0.40 4.59 -1.80
C LEU A 132 1.67 3.98 -1.16
N ALA A 133 2.41 3.17 -1.91
CA ALA A 133 3.66 2.58 -1.45
C ALA A 133 4.74 3.64 -1.17
N GLN A 134 4.84 4.67 -2.01
CA GLN A 134 5.79 5.77 -1.81
C GLN A 134 5.48 6.55 -0.52
N LEU A 135 4.21 6.87 -0.26
CA LEU A 135 3.79 7.53 0.98
C LEU A 135 4.11 6.67 2.21
N GLU A 136 3.76 5.38 2.18
CA GLU A 136 4.05 4.45 3.28
C GLU A 136 5.57 4.30 3.50
N MET A 137 6.36 4.14 2.44
CA MET A 137 7.82 4.02 2.50
C MET A 137 8.44 5.28 3.12
N SER A 138 8.03 6.46 2.65
CA SER A 138 8.56 7.74 3.16
C SER A 138 8.33 7.92 4.66
N LEU A 139 7.21 7.40 5.18
CA LEU A 139 6.91 7.45 6.61
C LEU A 139 7.86 6.54 7.41
N TRP A 140 8.13 5.33 6.91
CA TRP A 140 9.07 4.40 7.53
C TRP A 140 10.53 4.88 7.44
N GLU A 141 10.92 5.52 6.34
CA GLU A 141 12.23 6.18 6.22
C GLU A 141 12.41 7.26 7.28
N ARG A 142 11.40 8.12 7.49
CA ARG A 142 11.43 9.12 8.57
C ARG A 142 11.51 8.48 9.94
N ALA A 143 10.73 7.43 10.20
CA ALA A 143 10.76 6.70 11.47
C ALA A 143 12.14 6.10 11.77
N VAL A 144 12.83 5.57 10.77
CA VAL A 144 14.19 5.01 10.90
C VAL A 144 15.24 6.12 11.05
N ALA A 145 15.14 7.20 10.27
CA ALA A 145 16.11 8.30 10.27
C ALA A 145 16.05 9.15 11.56
N GLY A 146 14.84 9.34 12.13
CA GLY A 146 14.64 10.05 13.39
C GLY A 146 15.05 9.25 14.64
N ALA A 147 15.26 7.93 14.51
CA ALA A 147 15.54 7.08 15.65
C ALA A 147 16.93 7.36 16.27
N ARG A 148 17.01 7.32 17.61
CA ARG A 148 18.23 7.41 18.41
C ARG A 148 18.28 6.30 19.47
N PRO A 149 19.42 5.59 19.63
CA PRO A 149 20.56 5.60 18.71
C PRO A 149 20.14 5.11 17.31
N LEU A 150 20.87 5.56 16.29
CA LEU A 150 20.56 5.16 14.91
C LEU A 150 20.70 3.63 14.76
N PRO A 151 19.83 2.98 13.96
CA PRO A 151 19.99 1.58 13.61
C PRO A 151 21.36 1.30 12.97
N PRO A 152 21.91 0.08 13.10
CA PRO A 152 23.23 -0.27 12.57
C PRO A 152 23.34 0.02 11.07
N LEU A 153 24.49 0.57 10.65
CA LEU A 153 24.73 0.98 9.25
C LEU A 153 24.43 -0.14 8.24
N GLY A 154 24.78 -1.39 8.59
CA GLY A 154 24.58 -2.55 7.72
C GLY A 154 23.11 -2.87 7.38
N ILE A 155 22.14 -2.45 8.19
CA ILE A 155 20.71 -2.68 7.92
C ILE A 155 19.93 -1.40 7.67
N ARG A 156 20.51 -0.23 7.98
CA ARG A 156 19.78 1.05 8.04
C ARG A 156 19.06 1.39 6.74
N ARG A 157 19.67 1.07 5.59
CA ARG A 157 19.09 1.33 4.26
C ARG A 157 17.87 0.45 3.97
N GLU A 158 17.94 -0.81 4.38
CA GLU A 158 16.90 -1.81 4.06
C GLU A 158 15.80 -1.89 5.14
N LEU A 159 16.05 -1.34 6.33
CA LEU A 159 15.13 -1.38 7.45
C LEU A 159 13.76 -0.72 7.17
N PRO A 160 13.66 0.44 6.47
CA PRO A 160 12.37 1.00 6.09
C PRO A 160 11.53 0.04 5.25
N ARG A 161 12.15 -0.62 4.26
CA ARG A 161 11.48 -1.60 3.40
C ARG A 161 11.01 -2.81 4.20
N PHE A 162 11.84 -3.32 5.10
CA PHE A 162 11.45 -4.40 6.01
C PHE A 162 10.25 -4.02 6.87
N LEU A 163 10.28 -2.83 7.50
CA LEU A 163 9.20 -2.33 8.34
C LEU A 163 7.90 -2.14 7.55
N TRP A 164 8.01 -1.63 6.32
CA TRP A 164 6.89 -1.49 5.42
C TRP A 164 6.26 -2.85 5.08
N LEU A 165 7.05 -3.86 4.72
CA LEU A 165 6.56 -5.22 4.45
C LEU A 165 5.92 -5.86 5.68
N LEU A 166 6.55 -5.70 6.85
CA LEU A 166 5.99 -6.14 8.12
C LEU A 166 4.66 -5.43 8.42
N SER A 167 4.58 -4.12 8.17
CA SER A 167 3.35 -3.34 8.38
C SER A 167 2.19 -3.84 7.53
N ARG A 168 2.46 -4.39 6.34
CA ARG A 168 1.44 -5.04 5.51
C ARG A 168 0.92 -6.35 6.10
N GLN A 169 1.79 -7.14 6.75
CA GLN A 169 1.36 -8.34 7.47
C GLN A 169 0.49 -7.98 8.67
N VAL A 170 0.90 -6.94 9.42
CA VAL A 170 0.11 -6.42 10.54
C VAL A 170 -1.23 -5.85 10.06
N PHE A 171 -1.25 -5.14 8.93
CA PHE A 171 -2.48 -4.62 8.33
C PHE A 171 -3.41 -5.74 7.86
N SER A 172 -2.87 -6.80 7.26
CA SER A 172 -3.64 -7.99 6.87
C SER A 172 -4.31 -8.65 8.08
N ALA A 173 -3.60 -8.77 9.20
CA ALA A 173 -4.17 -9.27 10.44
C ALA A 173 -5.31 -8.37 10.97
N TRP A 174 -5.12 -7.05 10.92
CA TRP A 174 -6.15 -6.06 11.29
C TRP A 174 -7.39 -6.14 10.40
N ALA A 175 -7.22 -6.30 9.08
CA ALA A 175 -8.30 -6.32 8.12
C ALA A 175 -9.32 -7.45 8.35
N TYR A 176 -8.94 -8.50 9.08
CA TYR A 176 -9.80 -9.65 9.39
C TYR A 176 -10.03 -9.84 10.90
N ASP A 177 -9.69 -8.85 11.73
CA ASP A 177 -9.77 -8.97 13.18
C ASP A 177 -11.19 -8.73 13.69
N SER A 178 -11.96 -9.81 13.82
CA SER A 178 -13.31 -9.79 14.39
C SER A 178 -13.35 -9.72 15.92
N SER A 179 -12.20 -9.60 16.60
CA SER A 179 -12.19 -9.49 18.05
C SER A 179 -12.72 -8.14 18.53
N PRO A 180 -13.47 -8.06 19.66
CA PRO A 180 -13.88 -6.80 20.27
C PRO A 180 -12.76 -5.75 20.30
N ASP A 181 -13.08 -4.55 19.81
CA ASP A 181 -12.19 -3.40 19.66
C ASP A 181 -10.88 -3.71 18.92
N GLN A 182 -10.87 -4.73 18.06
CA GLN A 182 -9.69 -5.24 17.35
C GLN A 182 -8.51 -5.53 18.30
N ARG A 183 -8.82 -6.07 19.50
CA ARG A 183 -7.82 -6.28 20.57
C ARG A 183 -6.64 -7.14 20.14
N ARG A 184 -6.84 -8.12 19.23
CA ARG A 184 -5.75 -8.99 18.75
C ARG A 184 -4.75 -8.20 17.91
N SER A 185 -5.24 -7.33 17.02
CA SER A 185 -4.41 -6.49 16.16
C SER A 185 -3.68 -5.41 16.94
N ARG A 186 -4.37 -4.78 17.90
CA ARG A 186 -3.72 -3.82 18.82
C ARG A 186 -2.62 -4.47 19.64
N ALA A 187 -2.85 -5.70 20.13
CA ALA A 187 -1.82 -6.46 20.83
C ALA A 187 -0.65 -6.81 19.91
N LEU A 188 -0.89 -7.22 18.67
CA LEU A 188 0.14 -7.49 17.67
C LEU A 188 1.00 -6.24 17.42
N MET A 189 0.38 -5.10 17.09
CA MET A 189 1.07 -3.82 16.86
C MET A 189 1.91 -3.39 18.05
N ARG A 190 1.36 -3.53 19.27
CA ARG A 190 2.09 -3.23 20.51
C ARG A 190 3.29 -4.14 20.72
N ASN A 191 3.18 -5.42 20.38
CA ASN A 191 4.24 -6.40 20.65
C ASN A 191 5.30 -6.47 19.54
N VAL A 192 4.96 -6.07 18.31
CA VAL A 192 5.89 -6.05 17.17
C VAL A 192 6.99 -5.01 17.37
N ALA A 193 6.66 -3.81 17.85
CA ALA A 193 7.62 -2.72 18.03
C ALA A 193 8.85 -3.08 18.90
N PRO A 194 8.71 -3.64 20.12
CA PRO A 194 9.86 -4.03 20.94
C PRO A 194 10.64 -5.21 20.35
N VAL A 195 9.97 -6.12 19.63
CA VAL A 195 10.65 -7.24 18.94
C VAL A 195 11.55 -6.69 17.84
N VAL A 196 11.04 -5.77 17.00
CA VAL A 196 11.82 -5.17 15.92
C VAL A 196 12.94 -4.28 16.45
N GLY A 197 12.70 -3.51 17.52
CA GLY A 197 13.74 -2.70 18.16
C GLY A 197 14.92 -3.54 18.64
N LYS A 198 14.64 -4.66 19.33
CA LYS A 198 15.68 -5.62 19.77
C LYS A 198 16.36 -6.32 18.59
N PHE A 199 15.58 -6.74 17.59
CA PHE A 199 16.12 -7.37 16.38
C PHE A 199 17.10 -6.44 15.65
N ALA A 200 16.74 -5.16 15.46
CA ALA A 200 17.61 -4.17 14.84
C ALA A 200 18.92 -3.99 15.60
N ILE A 201 18.90 -4.07 16.94
CA ILE A 201 20.11 -4.06 17.78
C ILE A 201 20.96 -5.31 17.55
N LEU A 202 20.34 -6.49 17.47
CA LEU A 202 21.02 -7.77 17.24
C LEU A 202 21.66 -7.86 15.85
N CYS A 203 21.15 -7.13 14.85
CA CYS A 203 21.78 -7.03 13.52
C CYS A 203 23.17 -6.36 13.54
N ARG A 204 23.68 -5.90 14.70
CA ARG A 204 25.11 -5.61 14.86
C ARG A 204 25.98 -6.88 14.75
N LEU A 205 25.41 -8.05 15.05
CA LEU A 205 26.05 -9.34 14.89
C LEU A 205 26.01 -9.75 13.41
N PRO A 206 27.16 -10.10 12.79
CA PRO A 206 27.22 -10.43 11.36
C PRO A 206 26.27 -11.56 10.94
N VAL A 207 26.11 -12.58 11.78
CA VAL A 207 25.24 -13.73 11.47
C VAL A 207 23.76 -13.32 11.39
N VAL A 208 23.31 -12.44 12.28
CA VAL A 208 21.91 -11.96 12.30
C VAL A 208 21.67 -11.02 11.12
N ARG A 209 22.66 -10.19 10.78
CA ARG A 209 22.60 -9.34 9.59
C ARG A 209 22.50 -10.15 8.30
N SER A 210 23.31 -11.19 8.15
CA SER A 210 23.24 -12.08 6.97
C SER A 210 21.84 -12.68 6.82
N LEU A 211 21.27 -13.19 7.91
CA LEU A 211 19.90 -13.74 7.89
C LEU A 211 18.86 -12.69 7.50
N PHE A 212 19.01 -11.45 7.95
CA PHE A 212 18.13 -10.35 7.56
C PHE A 212 18.23 -10.06 6.05
N GLU A 213 19.44 -10.00 5.51
CA GLU A 213 19.70 -9.81 4.08
C GLU A 213 19.10 -10.97 3.25
N ASP A 214 19.29 -12.22 3.69
CA ASP A 214 18.72 -13.41 3.04
C ASP A 214 17.19 -13.36 3.01
N VAL A 215 16.54 -12.96 4.12
CA VAL A 215 15.07 -12.82 4.20
C VAL A 215 14.56 -11.75 3.24
N LEU A 216 15.27 -10.63 3.11
CA LEU A 216 14.91 -9.58 2.16
C LEU A 216 15.05 -10.05 0.71
N ALA A 217 16.14 -10.75 0.40
CA ALA A 217 16.39 -11.29 -0.94
C ALA A 217 15.30 -12.29 -1.39
N LEU A 218 14.71 -13.06 -0.48
CA LEU A 218 13.57 -13.93 -0.81
C LEU A 218 12.38 -13.15 -1.37
N MET A 219 12.20 -11.90 -0.95
CA MET A 219 11.07 -11.06 -1.36
C MET A 219 11.31 -10.35 -2.70
N ASP A 220 12.57 -10.23 -3.15
CA ASP A 220 12.96 -9.68 -4.46
C ASP A 220 12.75 -10.65 -5.63
N SER A 221 12.61 -11.94 -5.34
CA SER A 221 12.54 -13.03 -6.35
C SER A 221 11.33 -12.96 -7.30
N SER A 222 10.42 -12.01 -7.14
CA SER A 222 9.30 -11.76 -8.07
C SER A 222 9.72 -10.97 -9.33
N GLY A 223 10.91 -10.34 -9.33
CA GLY A 223 11.43 -9.55 -10.46
C GLY A 223 11.98 -10.38 -11.64
N ASP A 224 12.50 -11.59 -11.38
CA ASP A 224 13.14 -12.41 -12.43
C ASP A 224 12.14 -13.06 -13.40
N GLN A 225 10.89 -13.26 -12.98
CA GLN A 225 9.87 -13.87 -13.86
C GLN A 225 9.43 -12.94 -15.01
N ASN A 226 9.62 -11.62 -14.87
CA ASN A 226 9.36 -10.67 -15.96
C ASN A 226 10.54 -10.55 -16.94
N ALA A 227 11.77 -10.80 -16.50
CA ALA A 227 12.95 -10.80 -17.37
C ALA A 227 12.95 -12.01 -18.33
N GLU A 228 12.53 -13.20 -17.86
CA GLU A 228 12.43 -14.39 -18.71
C GLU A 228 11.29 -14.33 -19.74
N ARG A 229 10.17 -13.65 -19.42
CA ARG A 229 9.06 -13.42 -20.37
C ARG A 229 9.39 -12.41 -21.47
N GLY A 230 10.27 -11.43 -21.21
CA GLY A 230 10.75 -10.49 -22.23
C GLY A 230 11.79 -11.09 -23.19
N SER A 231 12.60 -12.04 -22.71
CA SER A 231 13.62 -12.73 -23.51
C SER A 231 13.04 -13.80 -24.44
N THR A 232 11.99 -14.49 -24.01
CA THR A 232 11.31 -15.52 -24.84
C THR A 232 10.48 -14.93 -25.99
N ALA A 233 10.01 -13.69 -25.87
CA ALA A 233 9.29 -13.00 -26.96
C ALA A 233 10.21 -12.52 -28.10
N THR A 234 11.48 -12.22 -27.81
CA THR A 234 12.45 -11.73 -28.80
C THR A 234 13.17 -12.86 -29.55
N GLY A 235 13.19 -14.09 -29.02
CA GLY A 235 13.74 -15.27 -29.71
C GLY A 235 12.89 -15.76 -30.89
N THR A 236 11.56 -15.75 -30.75
CA THR A 236 10.65 -16.34 -31.75
C THR A 236 10.52 -15.48 -33.02
N SER A 237 10.67 -14.15 -32.92
CA SER A 237 10.62 -13.25 -34.09
C SER A 237 11.88 -13.28 -34.95
N ARG A 238 13.03 -13.73 -34.42
CA ARG A 238 14.28 -13.80 -35.18
C ARG A 238 14.40 -15.05 -36.05
N GLN A 239 13.72 -16.14 -35.68
CA GLN A 239 13.69 -17.38 -36.47
C GLN A 239 12.70 -17.33 -37.65
N ALA A 240 11.64 -16.51 -37.58
CA ALA A 240 10.68 -16.37 -38.69
C ALA A 240 11.21 -15.54 -39.88
N ASN A 241 12.16 -14.62 -39.64
CA ASN A 241 12.75 -13.79 -40.70
C ASN A 241 13.89 -14.46 -41.48
N ILE A 242 14.51 -15.50 -40.94
CA ILE A 242 15.60 -16.22 -41.63
C ILE A 242 15.04 -17.20 -42.68
N THR A 243 13.83 -17.72 -42.48
CA THR A 243 13.19 -18.65 -43.43
C THR A 243 12.60 -17.94 -44.66
N LYS A 244 12.25 -16.66 -44.56
CA LYS A 244 11.73 -15.88 -45.71
C LYS A 244 12.80 -15.31 -46.64
N ALA A 245 14.06 -15.21 -46.21
CA ALA A 245 15.17 -14.69 -47.03
C ALA A 245 15.85 -15.76 -47.91
N LYS A 246 15.45 -17.04 -47.84
CA LYS A 246 15.99 -18.15 -48.65
C LYS A 246 15.05 -18.65 -49.75
N ALA A 247 13.91 -17.98 -49.96
CA ALA A 247 12.90 -18.38 -50.94
C ALA A 247 12.52 -17.28 -51.94
N SER A 248 13.41 -16.30 -52.15
CA SER A 248 13.27 -15.29 -53.21
C SER A 248 14.57 -15.11 -53.98
#